data_AF-A0AAD5U475-F1
#
_entry.id   AF-A0AAD5U475-F1
#
_cell.length_a   1.000
_cell.length_b   1.000
_cell.length_c   1.000
_cell.angle_alpha   90.00
_cell.angle_beta   90.00
_cell.angle_gamma   90.00
#
_symmetry.space_group_name_H-M   'P 1'
#
loop_
_entity.id
_entity.type
_entity.pdbx_description
1 polymer ?
#
loop_
_entity_poly.entity_id
_entity_poly.type
_entity_poly.pdbx_seq_one_letter_code
_entity_poly.pdbx_strand_id
1 'polypeptide(L)'
;MQIYSADLEQDYENLDYLYSRCSICFDEAHDFCLSRCRDQFCEGCFQRYVRETVKSSWGHATKLITCPVCNDVLTGPEWKCFLDDETIELYELYNQPYRAITRHCGECMIELKIAQKPIESPKERQSQFSEIYELISNLFKESKYKNKDSCLARFQADFCNEFSGGGNGSKSILDIYTNIMIGLGKLVGIRCSESGAFKEGAVLTLKPELLAKITLISTMFIPLETVESKWKKLQFLHISNFPKVLCPNCEDSLCFSCGESPFHENIGCSKYMKHIIIKNQDTEKVANFKWKLENSKRCPQCKIMINRDEGCNKVDCTYCGYIFCWSCEGKFENGNCSFYRCELDRTRSRVQKAEEKEKFSTSPSKTKAFTELGVPNIFQIEEKFLKY
;
A
#
# COMPACT_ATOMS: atom_id res chain seq x y z
N MET A 1 -29.48 23.69 50.78
CA MET A 1 -28.76 24.55 49.81
C MET A 1 -27.24 24.53 49.97
N GLN A 2 -26.66 24.04 51.08
CA GLN A 2 -25.19 23.94 51.26
C GLN A 2 -24.54 22.61 50.82
N ILE A 3 -25.34 21.59 50.49
CA ILE A 3 -24.79 20.28 50.07
C ILE A 3 -24.48 20.27 48.55
N TYR A 4 -25.29 20.97 47.75
CA TYR A 4 -25.06 21.11 46.30
C TYR A 4 -23.86 21.99 45.92
N SER A 5 -23.36 22.84 46.83
CA SER A 5 -22.24 23.75 46.55
C SER A 5 -20.88 23.06 46.69
N ALA A 6 -20.73 22.13 47.64
CA ALA A 6 -19.48 21.43 47.86
C ALA A 6 -19.17 20.41 46.74
N ASP A 7 -20.19 19.68 46.26
CA ASP A 7 -20.04 18.76 45.13
C ASP A 7 -19.70 19.52 43.83
N LEU A 8 -20.30 20.70 43.62
CA LEU A 8 -19.96 21.57 42.48
C LEU A 8 -18.53 22.11 42.59
N GLU A 9 -18.11 22.60 43.74
CA GLU A 9 -16.72 23.09 43.96
C GLU A 9 -15.69 21.97 43.71
N GLN A 10 -15.97 20.75 44.15
CA GLN A 10 -15.11 19.60 43.94
C GLN A 10 -15.06 19.16 42.47
N ASP A 11 -16.19 19.25 41.74
CA ASP A 11 -16.23 19.04 40.28
C ASP A 11 -15.45 20.12 39.51
N TYR A 12 -15.52 21.39 39.96
CA TYR A 12 -14.74 22.49 39.38
C TYR A 12 -13.24 22.32 39.63
N GLU A 13 -12.82 21.96 40.84
CA GLU A 13 -11.41 21.68 41.16
C GLU A 13 -10.87 20.48 40.36
N ASN A 14 -11.70 19.44 40.16
CA ASN A 14 -11.36 18.29 39.31
C ASN A 14 -11.23 18.67 37.83
N LEU A 15 -12.09 19.56 37.35
CA LEU A 15 -12.01 20.09 35.98
C LEU A 15 -10.75 20.95 35.79
N ASP A 16 -10.45 21.85 36.72
CA ASP A 16 -9.24 22.69 36.69
C ASP A 16 -7.97 21.82 36.75
N TYR A 17 -7.99 20.76 37.55
CA TYR A 17 -6.93 19.75 37.55
C TYR A 17 -6.75 19.17 36.15
N LEU A 18 -7.80 18.69 35.48
CA LEU A 18 -7.72 18.11 34.14
C LEU A 18 -7.28 19.12 33.07
N TYR A 19 -7.74 20.36 33.13
CA TYR A 19 -7.33 21.43 32.21
C TYR A 19 -5.86 21.80 32.35
N SER A 20 -5.28 21.58 33.53
CA SER A 20 -3.85 21.82 33.77
C SER A 20 -2.94 20.68 33.31
N ARG A 21 -3.47 19.51 32.97
CA ARG A 21 -2.68 18.30 32.68
C ARG A 21 -2.53 18.03 31.18
N CYS A 22 -1.45 17.34 30.84
CA CYS A 22 -1.20 16.85 29.49
C CYS A 22 -2.28 15.85 29.03
N SER A 23 -2.85 16.07 27.84
CA SER A 23 -3.88 15.20 27.24
C SER A 23 -3.39 13.82 26.78
N ILE A 24 -2.08 13.51 26.92
CA ILE A 24 -1.52 12.18 26.60
C ILE A 24 -1.34 11.35 27.87
N CYS A 25 -0.60 11.87 28.86
CA CYS A 25 -0.29 11.12 30.08
C CYS A 25 -1.29 11.34 31.21
N PHE A 26 -2.02 12.47 31.21
CA PHE A 26 -2.88 12.93 32.33
C PHE A 26 -2.16 13.13 33.67
N ASP A 27 -0.83 12.99 33.69
CA ASP A 27 0.01 13.04 34.90
C ASP A 27 0.75 14.37 35.01
N GLU A 28 1.53 14.73 34.00
CA GLU A 28 2.33 15.97 34.01
C GLU A 28 1.46 17.20 33.72
N ALA A 29 1.87 18.35 34.27
CA ALA A 29 1.31 19.63 33.85
C ALA A 29 1.60 19.86 32.36
N HIS A 30 0.70 20.53 31.64
CA HIS A 30 0.97 20.86 30.25
C HIS A 30 2.00 22.00 30.16
N ASP A 31 2.89 21.89 29.17
CA ASP A 31 3.88 22.92 28.86
C ASP A 31 3.35 23.89 27.79
N PHE A 32 2.45 23.41 26.92
CA PHE A 32 1.88 24.20 25.83
C PHE A 32 0.50 23.69 25.39
N CYS A 33 -0.20 24.52 24.61
CA CYS A 33 -1.42 24.17 23.88
C CYS A 33 -1.21 24.36 22.38
N LEU A 34 -1.77 23.47 21.56
CA LEU A 34 -1.76 23.65 20.12
C LEU A 34 -2.56 24.90 19.71
N SER A 35 -2.12 25.56 18.64
CA SER A 35 -2.66 26.88 18.25
C SER A 35 -4.11 26.80 17.78
N ARG A 36 -4.45 25.73 17.06
CA ARG A 36 -5.76 25.55 16.40
C ARG A 36 -6.78 24.85 17.30
N CYS A 37 -6.49 23.62 17.74
CA CYS A 37 -7.44 22.82 18.51
C CYS A 37 -7.39 23.08 20.01
N ARG A 38 -6.36 23.79 20.50
CA ARG A 38 -6.12 24.11 21.92
C ARG A 38 -5.87 22.90 22.82
N ASP A 39 -5.76 21.70 22.28
CA ASP A 39 -5.32 20.53 23.04
C ASP A 39 -3.96 20.78 23.69
N GLN A 40 -3.82 20.37 24.96
CA GLN A 40 -2.67 20.67 25.79
C GLN A 40 -1.75 19.46 26.02
N PHE A 41 -0.43 19.70 26.03
CA PHE A 41 0.56 18.63 26.15
C PHE A 41 1.76 19.05 27.00
N CYS A 42 2.36 18.09 27.70
CA CYS A 42 3.74 18.23 28.15
C CYS A 42 4.68 17.92 26.96
N GLU A 43 5.84 18.60 26.93
CA GLU A 43 6.81 18.54 25.85
C GLU A 43 7.29 17.10 25.63
N GLY A 44 7.62 16.38 26.71
CA GLY A 44 8.13 15.00 26.62
C GLY A 44 7.16 14.01 25.97
N CYS A 45 5.86 14.11 26.27
CA CYS A 45 4.85 13.24 25.65
C CYS A 45 4.66 13.58 24.16
N PHE A 46 4.62 14.87 23.83
CA PHE A 46 4.45 15.31 22.44
C PHE A 46 5.67 14.95 21.58
N GLN A 47 6.89 15.17 22.07
CA GLN A 47 8.13 14.76 21.41
C GLN A 47 8.15 13.26 21.12
N ARG A 48 7.83 12.43 22.12
CA ARG A 48 7.78 10.98 21.94
C ARG A 48 6.75 10.58 20.88
N TYR A 49 5.56 11.17 20.92
CA TYR A 49 4.53 10.95 19.90
C TYR A 49 5.05 11.26 18.49
N VAL A 50 5.65 12.44 18.28
CA VAL A 50 6.13 12.82 16.94
C VAL A 50 7.29 11.93 16.50
N ARG A 51 8.29 11.66 17.37
CA ARG A 51 9.41 10.75 17.06
C ARG A 51 8.93 9.38 16.62
N GLU A 52 8.01 8.77 17.35
CA GLU A 52 7.47 7.44 17.00
C GLU A 52 6.63 7.49 15.71
N THR A 53 5.91 8.59 15.48
CA THR A 53 5.20 8.82 14.22
C THR A 53 6.18 8.89 13.05
N VAL A 54 7.28 9.65 13.17
CA VAL A 54 8.31 9.74 12.13
C VAL A 54 8.96 8.39 11.87
N LYS A 55 9.42 7.69 12.93
CA LYS A 55 10.08 6.38 12.81
C LYS A 55 9.20 5.32 12.15
N SER A 56 7.89 5.35 12.39
CA SER A 56 6.93 4.43 11.76
C SER A 56 6.50 4.85 10.35
N SER A 57 6.90 6.03 9.87
CA SER A 57 6.48 6.60 8.58
C SER A 57 7.47 6.39 7.44
N TRP A 58 8.31 5.35 7.53
CA TRP A 58 9.27 4.97 6.47
C TRP A 58 8.60 4.50 5.16
N GLY A 59 7.28 4.55 5.07
CA GLY A 59 6.46 4.26 3.89
C GLY A 59 6.64 5.19 2.70
N HIS A 60 5.84 5.02 1.64
CA HIS A 60 5.76 5.97 0.50
C HIS A 60 4.50 6.83 0.54
N ALA A 61 3.57 6.54 1.44
CA ALA A 61 2.49 7.48 1.76
C ALA A 61 3.06 8.63 2.58
N THR A 62 2.70 9.86 2.19
CA THR A 62 3.05 11.05 2.95
C THR A 62 2.36 10.98 4.31
N LYS A 63 3.13 10.98 5.39
CA LYS A 63 2.58 11.03 6.75
C LYS A 63 2.62 12.47 7.24
N LEU A 64 1.43 13.03 7.47
CA LEU A 64 1.29 14.32 8.14
C LEU A 64 1.32 14.12 9.66
N ILE A 65 1.98 15.02 10.38
CA ILE A 65 1.92 15.08 11.84
C ILE A 65 0.57 15.71 12.24
N THR A 66 -0.15 15.05 13.14
CA THR A 66 -1.48 15.45 13.58
C THR A 66 -1.53 15.61 15.10
N CYS A 67 -2.54 16.31 15.61
CA CYS A 67 -2.84 16.31 17.03
C CYS A 67 -3.13 14.86 17.50
N PRO A 68 -2.51 14.38 18.60
CA PRO A 68 -2.78 13.05 19.17
C PRO A 68 -4.23 12.82 19.61
N VAL A 69 -4.96 13.89 19.91
CA VAL A 69 -6.33 13.84 20.46
C VAL A 69 -7.35 13.97 19.33
N CYS A 70 -7.37 15.12 18.64
CA CYS A 70 -8.40 15.42 17.64
C CYS A 70 -8.03 15.04 16.20
N ASN A 71 -6.77 14.63 15.94
CA ASN A 71 -6.22 14.33 14.61
C ASN A 71 -6.17 15.53 13.63
N ASP A 72 -6.29 16.77 14.11
CA ASP A 72 -6.05 17.96 13.28
C ASP A 72 -4.60 17.97 12.76
N VAL A 73 -4.42 18.27 11.48
CA VAL A 73 -3.09 18.36 10.87
C VAL A 73 -2.34 19.57 11.43
N LEU A 74 -1.13 19.33 11.93
CA LEU A 74 -0.25 20.35 12.50
C LEU A 74 0.66 20.95 11.44
N THR A 75 0.96 22.24 11.58
CA THR A 75 1.89 22.91 10.66
C THR A 75 3.34 22.59 11.02
N GLY A 76 4.24 22.62 10.04
CA GLY A 76 5.68 22.38 10.25
C GLY A 76 6.26 23.13 11.46
N PRO A 77 6.13 24.47 11.53
CA PRO A 77 6.66 25.25 12.65
C PRO A 77 6.09 24.86 14.02
N GLU A 78 4.83 24.43 14.06
CA GLU A 78 4.11 24.11 15.31
C GLU A 78 4.61 22.82 15.98
N TRP A 79 5.09 21.83 15.22
CA TRP A 79 5.63 20.60 15.80
C TRP A 79 7.16 20.50 15.74
N LYS A 80 7.80 21.13 14.73
CA LYS A 80 9.26 21.06 14.55
C LYS A 80 10.02 21.77 15.67
N CYS A 81 9.46 22.84 16.25
CA CYS A 81 10.14 23.59 17.32
C CYS A 81 10.42 22.77 18.59
N PHE A 82 9.77 21.61 18.75
CA PHE A 82 9.96 20.72 19.88
C PHE A 82 10.93 19.58 19.60
N LEU A 83 11.56 19.48 18.42
CA LEU A 83 12.35 18.30 18.04
C LEU A 83 13.79 18.64 17.66
N ASP A 84 14.66 17.64 17.73
CA ASP A 84 16.01 17.72 17.18
C ASP A 84 16.03 17.66 15.65
N ASP A 85 17.11 18.19 15.09
CA ASP A 85 17.35 18.22 13.64
C ASP A 85 17.34 16.82 13.03
N GLU A 86 17.87 15.79 13.72
CA GLU A 86 17.90 14.40 13.23
C GLU A 86 16.48 13.88 12.95
N THR A 87 15.54 14.11 13.87
CA THR A 87 14.15 13.69 13.70
C THR A 87 13.46 14.47 12.56
N ILE A 88 13.77 15.75 12.40
CA ILE A 88 13.22 16.61 11.35
C ILE A 88 13.74 16.18 9.97
N GLU A 89 15.05 15.96 9.84
CA GLU A 89 15.69 15.47 8.63
C GLU A 89 15.14 14.09 8.22
N LEU A 90 14.92 13.19 9.19
CA LEU A 90 14.32 11.89 8.93
C LEU A 90 12.88 12.00 8.41
N TYR A 91 12.08 12.90 8.98
CA TYR A 91 10.72 13.18 8.49
C TYR A 91 10.74 13.70 7.05
N GLU A 92 11.64 14.62 6.73
CA GLU A 92 11.78 15.18 5.39
C GLU A 92 12.26 14.15 4.38
N LEU A 93 13.18 13.28 4.77
CA LEU A 93 13.64 12.15 3.95
C LEU A 93 12.51 11.19 3.63
N TYR A 94 11.66 10.85 4.61
CA TYR A 94 10.54 9.93 4.41
C TYR A 94 9.40 10.54 3.58
N ASN A 95 9.17 11.84 3.73
CA ASN A 95 8.14 12.57 2.99
C ASN A 95 8.65 13.24 1.70
N GLN A 96 9.89 12.96 1.28
CA GLN A 96 10.47 13.53 0.07
C GLN A 96 9.56 13.24 -1.15
N PRO A 97 9.23 14.26 -1.98
CA PRO A 97 8.45 14.04 -3.19
C PRO A 97 9.22 13.13 -4.15
N TYR A 98 8.49 12.26 -4.85
CA TYR A 98 9.06 11.30 -5.81
C TYR A 98 10.10 10.35 -5.20
N ARG A 99 9.98 10.02 -3.91
CA ARG A 99 10.81 8.99 -3.28
C ARG A 99 10.52 7.63 -3.92
N ALA A 100 11.53 6.97 -4.48
CA ALA A 100 11.35 5.66 -5.09
C ALA A 100 11.29 4.54 -4.04
N ILE A 101 10.58 3.46 -4.32
CA ILE A 101 10.70 2.21 -3.57
C ILE A 101 12.08 1.64 -3.81
N THR A 102 12.74 1.31 -2.70
CA THR A 102 14.09 0.79 -2.70
C THR A 102 14.16 -0.55 -2.02
N ARG A 103 15.16 -1.33 -2.42
CA ARG A 103 15.58 -2.58 -1.80
C ARG A 103 17.10 -2.63 -1.85
N HIS A 104 17.73 -3.49 -1.07
CA HIS A 104 19.15 -3.70 -1.16
C HIS A 104 19.45 -4.96 -1.98
N CYS A 105 20.52 -4.92 -2.77
CA CYS A 105 21.05 -6.11 -3.40
C CYS A 105 21.51 -7.10 -2.33
N GLY A 106 21.17 -8.39 -2.46
CA GLY A 106 21.55 -9.41 -1.49
C GLY A 106 23.06 -9.70 -1.42
N GLU A 107 23.80 -9.38 -2.50
CA GLU A 107 25.22 -9.69 -2.61
C GLU A 107 26.10 -8.48 -2.26
N CYS A 108 25.97 -7.39 -3.01
CA CYS A 108 26.81 -6.19 -2.82
C CYS A 108 26.18 -5.09 -1.97
N MET A 109 24.98 -5.31 -1.42
CA MET A 109 24.27 -4.41 -0.50
C MET A 109 23.96 -3.00 -1.02
N ILE A 110 24.19 -2.70 -2.30
CA ILE A 110 23.82 -1.39 -2.86
C ILE A 110 22.30 -1.21 -2.87
N GLU A 111 21.87 0.03 -2.71
CA GLU A 111 20.47 0.41 -2.83
C GLU A 111 20.01 0.34 -4.30
N LEU A 112 18.99 -0.46 -4.57
CA LEU A 112 18.35 -0.63 -5.86
C LEU A 112 17.07 0.21 -5.91
N LYS A 113 16.88 0.95 -7.01
CA LYS A 113 15.71 1.80 -7.27
C LYS A 113 15.07 1.38 -8.58
N ILE A 114 13.75 1.23 -8.61
CA ILE A 114 13.04 0.82 -9.83
C ILE A 114 12.46 2.00 -10.62
N ALA A 115 12.29 3.16 -9.97
CA ALA A 115 11.75 4.36 -10.63
C ALA A 115 12.78 5.48 -10.60
N GLN A 116 12.86 6.18 -11.73
CA GLN A 116 13.58 7.43 -11.86
C GLN A 116 12.68 8.61 -11.50
N LYS A 117 13.28 9.70 -11.02
CA LYS A 117 12.56 10.95 -10.75
C LYS A 117 11.88 11.47 -12.03
N PRO A 118 10.80 12.27 -11.90
CA PRO A 118 10.18 12.90 -13.06
C PRO A 118 11.18 13.71 -13.86
N ILE A 119 11.02 13.69 -15.18
CA ILE A 119 11.76 14.55 -16.09
C ILE A 119 11.08 15.91 -16.06
N GLU A 120 11.81 16.95 -15.66
CA GLU A 120 11.27 18.29 -15.55
C GLU A 120 11.19 19.00 -16.90
N SER A 121 12.14 18.70 -17.80
CA SER A 121 12.23 19.30 -19.14
C SER A 121 11.11 18.81 -20.07
N PRO A 122 10.22 19.70 -20.57
CA PRO A 122 9.16 19.31 -21.50
C PRO A 122 9.68 18.66 -22.78
N LYS A 123 10.84 19.12 -23.28
CA LYS A 123 11.49 18.59 -24.49
C LYS A 123 11.97 17.16 -24.28
N GLU A 124 12.60 16.87 -23.14
CA GLU A 124 13.06 15.52 -22.80
C GLU A 124 11.89 14.57 -22.57
N ARG A 125 10.83 15.03 -21.88
CA ARG A 125 9.58 14.26 -21.74
C ARG A 125 8.99 13.89 -23.09
N GLN A 126 8.92 14.84 -24.02
CA GLN A 126 8.41 14.61 -25.37
C GLN A 126 9.30 13.63 -26.16
N SER A 127 10.63 13.74 -26.03
CA SER A 127 11.59 12.82 -26.64
C SER A 127 11.41 11.39 -26.14
N GLN A 128 11.35 11.20 -24.82
CA GLN A 128 11.18 9.88 -24.21
C GLN A 128 9.82 9.27 -24.54
N PHE A 129 8.75 10.06 -24.57
CA PHE A 129 7.46 9.58 -25.03
C PHE A 129 7.52 9.12 -26.49
N SER A 130 8.23 9.84 -27.36
CA SER A 130 8.37 9.48 -28.78
C SER A 130 9.12 8.15 -28.94
N GLU A 131 10.16 7.92 -28.15
CA GLU A 131 10.86 6.64 -28.08
C GLU A 131 9.96 5.49 -27.63
N ILE A 132 9.16 5.72 -26.58
CA ILE A 132 8.15 4.76 -26.11
C ILE A 132 7.15 4.44 -27.23
N TYR A 133 6.67 5.45 -27.95
CA TYR A 133 5.73 5.27 -29.05
C TYR A 133 6.32 4.41 -30.17
N GLU A 134 7.58 4.62 -30.53
CA GLU A 134 8.28 3.78 -31.51
C GLU A 134 8.43 2.34 -31.04
N LEU A 135 8.81 2.12 -29.77
CA LEU A 135 8.90 0.78 -29.18
C LEU A 135 7.56 0.04 -29.23
N ILE A 136 6.48 0.72 -28.84
CA ILE A 136 5.11 0.16 -28.89
C ILE A 136 4.70 -0.10 -30.34
N SER A 137 4.92 0.86 -31.24
CA SER A 137 4.58 0.73 -32.66
C SER A 137 5.25 -0.49 -33.29
N ASN A 138 6.53 -0.72 -33.00
CA ASN A 138 7.27 -1.88 -33.49
C ASN A 138 6.71 -3.19 -32.91
N LEU A 139 6.41 -3.24 -31.61
CA LEU A 139 5.76 -4.41 -30.99
C LEU A 139 4.41 -4.76 -31.65
N PHE A 140 3.58 -3.75 -31.91
CA PHE A 140 2.27 -3.96 -32.53
C PHE A 140 2.39 -4.34 -34.01
N LYS A 141 3.33 -3.76 -34.76
CA LYS A 141 3.62 -4.11 -36.16
C LYS A 141 4.02 -5.57 -36.32
N GLU A 142 4.91 -6.06 -35.46
CA GLU A 142 5.37 -7.47 -35.41
C GLU A 142 4.25 -8.45 -34.99
N SER A 143 3.18 -7.96 -34.36
CA SER A 143 2.10 -8.79 -33.84
C SER A 143 1.01 -9.12 -34.87
N LYS A 144 0.33 -10.25 -34.65
CA LYS A 144 -0.90 -10.65 -35.38
C LYS A 144 -2.19 -10.05 -34.78
N TYR A 145 -2.09 -9.06 -33.89
CA TYR A 145 -3.24 -8.49 -33.19
C TYR A 145 -4.11 -7.65 -34.14
N LYS A 146 -5.40 -8.02 -34.27
CA LYS A 146 -6.32 -7.46 -35.27
C LYS A 146 -6.59 -5.96 -35.10
N ASN A 147 -6.66 -5.45 -33.88
CA ASN A 147 -7.03 -4.06 -33.58
C ASN A 147 -5.81 -3.15 -33.33
N LYS A 148 -4.65 -3.50 -33.89
CA LYS A 148 -3.39 -2.79 -33.63
C LYS A 148 -3.43 -1.32 -34.02
N ASP A 149 -3.97 -1.00 -35.18
CA ASP A 149 -3.99 0.37 -35.71
C ASP A 149 -4.88 1.30 -34.88
N SER A 150 -6.04 0.79 -34.44
CA SER A 150 -6.94 1.54 -33.54
C SER A 150 -6.31 1.81 -32.18
N CYS A 151 -5.56 0.85 -31.61
CA CYS A 151 -4.85 1.05 -30.35
C CYS A 151 -3.73 2.10 -30.51
N LEU A 152 -2.91 2.00 -31.56
CA LEU A 152 -1.82 2.95 -31.83
C LEU A 152 -2.35 4.37 -32.07
N ALA A 153 -3.40 4.52 -32.90
CA ALA A 153 -4.02 5.81 -33.17
C ALA A 153 -4.57 6.47 -31.89
N ARG A 154 -5.16 5.68 -30.99
CA ARG A 154 -5.62 6.18 -29.68
C ARG A 154 -4.46 6.66 -28.81
N PHE A 155 -3.34 5.94 -28.78
CA PHE A 155 -2.16 6.37 -28.02
C PHE A 155 -1.55 7.65 -28.59
N GLN A 156 -1.50 7.77 -29.91
CA GLN A 156 -1.02 8.98 -30.58
C GLN A 156 -1.95 10.18 -30.32
N ALA A 157 -3.27 9.98 -30.30
CA ALA A 157 -4.22 11.04 -29.95
C ALA A 157 -4.07 11.49 -28.49
N ASP A 158 -3.95 10.53 -27.56
CA ASP A 158 -3.72 10.82 -26.15
C ASP A 158 -2.42 11.64 -25.95
N PHE A 159 -1.37 11.35 -26.73
CA PHE A 159 -0.11 12.11 -26.76
C PHE A 159 -0.29 13.56 -27.21
N CYS A 160 -0.92 13.77 -28.38
CA CYS A 160 -1.12 15.11 -28.91
C CYS A 160 -1.90 15.98 -27.91
N ASN A 161 -2.83 15.39 -27.17
CA ASN A 161 -3.67 16.12 -26.21
C ASN A 161 -2.91 16.54 -24.93
N GLU A 162 -1.97 15.72 -24.44
CA GLU A 162 -1.16 16.04 -23.25
C GLU A 162 -0.22 17.23 -23.53
N PHE A 163 0.45 17.25 -24.69
CA PHE A 163 1.46 18.27 -25.01
C PHE A 163 0.89 19.52 -25.70
N SER A 164 -0.35 19.49 -26.19
CA SER A 164 -1.02 20.65 -26.80
C SER A 164 -1.73 21.57 -25.80
N GLY A 165 -1.49 21.40 -24.49
CA GLY A 165 -2.00 22.33 -23.47
C GLY A 165 -3.38 22.01 -22.91
N GLY A 166 -3.80 20.74 -22.89
CA GLY A 166 -4.87 20.27 -22.01
C GLY A 166 -6.26 20.87 -22.27
N GLY A 167 -6.94 20.41 -23.32
CA GLY A 167 -8.37 20.63 -23.47
C GLY A 167 -9.20 19.81 -22.47
N ASN A 168 -10.51 20.09 -22.41
CA ASN A 168 -11.49 19.25 -21.72
C ASN A 168 -11.41 17.82 -22.27
N GLY A 169 -10.91 16.87 -21.48
CA GLY A 169 -10.72 15.46 -21.88
C GLY A 169 -9.26 15.01 -22.07
N SER A 170 -8.25 15.84 -21.76
CA SER A 170 -6.86 15.38 -21.67
C SER A 170 -6.70 14.28 -20.61
N LYS A 171 -6.03 13.19 -20.99
CA LYS A 171 -5.77 12.05 -20.10
C LYS A 171 -4.41 12.22 -19.45
N SER A 172 -4.31 11.90 -18.17
CA SER A 172 -3.02 11.97 -17.49
C SER A 172 -2.09 10.83 -17.91
N ILE A 173 -0.78 10.99 -17.66
CA ILE A 173 0.22 9.96 -17.98
C ILE A 173 -0.14 8.61 -17.36
N LEU A 174 -0.66 8.59 -16.13
CA LEU A 174 -1.18 7.36 -15.51
C LEU A 174 -2.32 6.70 -16.30
N ASP A 175 -3.24 7.48 -16.87
CA ASP A 175 -4.35 6.96 -17.66
C ASP A 175 -3.86 6.43 -19.02
N ILE A 176 -2.90 7.14 -19.63
CA ILE A 176 -2.25 6.72 -20.88
C ILE A 176 -1.53 5.40 -20.66
N TYR A 177 -0.70 5.31 -19.62
CA TYR A 177 -0.02 4.10 -19.21
C TYR A 177 -0.99 2.94 -19.00
N THR A 178 -2.07 3.16 -18.25
CA THR A 178 -3.08 2.13 -17.96
C THR A 178 -3.69 1.56 -19.24
N ASN A 179 -4.06 2.43 -20.18
CA ASN A 179 -4.60 2.03 -21.47
C ASN A 179 -3.58 1.25 -22.31
N ILE A 180 -2.30 1.66 -22.28
CA ILE A 180 -1.21 0.97 -22.96
C ILE A 180 -0.99 -0.42 -22.39
N MET A 181 -0.96 -0.57 -21.07
CA MET A 181 -0.83 -1.87 -20.43
C MET A 181 -1.99 -2.80 -20.77
N ILE A 182 -3.22 -2.30 -20.83
CA ILE A 182 -4.39 -3.08 -21.29
C ILE A 182 -4.20 -3.52 -22.76
N GLY A 183 -3.74 -2.62 -23.62
CA GLY A 183 -3.47 -2.91 -25.04
C GLY A 183 -2.37 -3.96 -25.22
N LEU A 184 -1.24 -3.79 -24.53
CA LEU A 184 -0.12 -4.74 -24.53
C LEU A 184 -0.55 -6.09 -23.95
N GLY A 185 -1.35 -6.10 -22.88
CA GLY A 185 -1.95 -7.31 -22.33
C GLY A 185 -2.75 -8.08 -23.39
N LYS A 186 -3.62 -7.39 -24.14
CA LYS A 186 -4.37 -8.01 -25.26
C LYS A 186 -3.45 -8.54 -26.36
N LEU A 187 -2.38 -7.82 -26.71
CA LEU A 187 -1.40 -8.24 -27.70
C LEU A 187 -0.71 -9.55 -27.30
N VAL A 188 -0.39 -9.71 -26.02
CA VAL A 188 0.32 -10.89 -25.50
C VAL A 188 -0.61 -11.97 -24.91
N GLY A 189 -1.93 -11.79 -25.00
CA GLY A 189 -2.91 -12.75 -24.46
C GLY A 189 -3.00 -12.78 -22.92
N ILE A 190 -2.53 -11.73 -22.24
CA ILE A 190 -2.61 -11.59 -20.79
C ILE A 190 -3.85 -10.77 -20.40
N ARG A 191 -4.63 -11.30 -19.45
CA ARG A 191 -5.72 -10.53 -18.84
C ARG A 191 -5.17 -9.42 -17.96
N CYS A 192 -5.72 -8.24 -18.15
CA CYS A 192 -5.39 -7.02 -17.43
C CYS A 192 -6.63 -6.54 -16.66
N SER A 193 -6.45 -6.02 -15.44
CA SER A 193 -7.49 -5.29 -14.73
C SER A 193 -7.78 -3.94 -15.40
N GLU A 194 -8.87 -3.30 -15.00
CA GLU A 194 -9.19 -1.92 -15.40
C GLU A 194 -8.09 -0.92 -14.99
N SER A 195 -7.35 -1.22 -13.93
CA SER A 195 -6.21 -0.43 -13.45
C SER A 195 -4.89 -0.69 -14.16
N GLY A 196 -4.87 -1.50 -15.24
CA GLY A 196 -3.63 -1.77 -15.97
C GLY A 196 -2.73 -2.84 -15.34
N ALA A 197 -3.21 -3.54 -14.30
CA ALA A 197 -2.46 -4.58 -13.61
C ALA A 197 -2.68 -5.94 -14.28
N PHE A 198 -1.59 -6.65 -14.56
CA PHE A 198 -1.66 -8.00 -15.09
C PHE A 198 -2.05 -9.00 -14.01
N LYS A 199 -2.74 -10.06 -14.42
CA LYS A 199 -3.01 -11.20 -13.53
C LYS A 199 -1.69 -11.74 -12.99
N GLU A 200 -1.67 -12.07 -11.70
CA GLU A 200 -0.46 -12.56 -11.04
C GLU A 200 0.17 -13.74 -11.80
N GLY A 201 1.46 -13.61 -12.05
CA GLY A 201 2.26 -14.63 -12.74
C GLY A 201 1.96 -14.77 -14.24
N ALA A 202 1.09 -13.93 -14.82
CA ALA A 202 0.79 -14.01 -16.25
C ALA A 202 1.99 -13.59 -17.12
N VAL A 203 2.79 -12.62 -16.67
CA VAL A 203 4.01 -12.19 -17.38
C VAL A 203 5.07 -13.28 -17.48
N LEU A 204 5.01 -14.28 -16.60
CA LEU A 204 5.95 -15.38 -16.53
C LEU A 204 5.79 -16.38 -17.69
N THR A 205 4.70 -16.30 -18.45
CA THR A 205 4.49 -17.14 -19.64
C THR A 205 5.03 -16.50 -20.92
N LEU A 206 5.54 -15.26 -20.84
CA LEU A 206 6.03 -14.52 -22.00
C LEU A 206 7.44 -14.96 -22.38
N LYS A 207 7.77 -14.86 -23.67
CA LYS A 207 9.15 -15.00 -24.13
C LYS A 207 10.03 -13.93 -23.48
N PRO A 208 11.28 -14.24 -23.07
CA PRO A 208 12.17 -13.31 -22.38
C PRO A 208 12.37 -11.97 -23.13
N GLU A 209 12.58 -12.02 -24.45
CA GLU A 209 12.77 -10.83 -25.28
C GLU A 209 11.55 -9.89 -25.26
N LEU A 210 10.34 -10.46 -25.34
CA LEU A 210 9.10 -9.71 -25.31
C LEU A 210 8.84 -9.11 -23.93
N LEU A 211 9.12 -9.89 -22.87
CA LEU A 211 9.04 -9.41 -21.50
C LEU A 211 9.99 -8.24 -21.26
N ALA A 212 11.22 -8.32 -21.76
CA ALA A 212 12.21 -7.24 -21.65
C ALA A 212 11.72 -5.96 -22.35
N LYS A 213 11.21 -6.06 -23.58
CA LYS A 213 10.65 -4.90 -24.32
C LYS A 213 9.49 -4.23 -23.57
N ILE A 214 8.53 -5.02 -23.04
CA ILE A 214 7.38 -4.47 -22.31
C ILE A 214 7.80 -3.89 -20.95
N THR A 215 8.76 -4.53 -20.26
CA THR A 215 9.32 -4.03 -19.00
C THR A 215 10.03 -2.68 -19.21
N LEU A 216 10.80 -2.56 -20.30
CA LEU A 216 11.46 -1.32 -20.68
C LEU A 216 10.44 -0.19 -20.91
N ILE A 217 9.42 -0.44 -21.74
CA ILE A 217 8.32 0.52 -21.97
C ILE A 217 7.71 0.96 -20.63
N SER A 218 7.38 0.00 -19.77
CA SER A 218 6.77 0.28 -18.47
C SER A 218 7.66 1.15 -17.58
N THR A 219 8.97 0.90 -17.56
CA THR A 219 9.96 1.67 -16.80
C THR A 219 10.08 3.10 -17.33
N MET A 220 10.13 3.26 -18.66
CA MET A 220 10.25 4.56 -19.32
C MET A 220 9.03 5.45 -19.14
N PHE A 221 7.86 4.90 -18.81
CA PHE A 221 6.67 5.71 -18.53
C PHE A 221 6.73 6.44 -17.19
N ILE A 222 7.37 5.84 -16.18
CA ILE A 222 7.36 6.37 -14.81
C ILE A 222 7.86 7.83 -14.73
N PRO A 223 9.02 8.19 -15.30
CA PRO A 223 9.54 9.57 -15.19
C PRO A 223 8.77 10.60 -16.04
N LEU A 224 7.80 10.19 -16.86
CA LEU A 224 6.97 11.14 -17.62
C LEU A 224 5.91 11.83 -16.77
N GLU A 225 5.58 11.27 -15.61
CA GLU A 225 4.52 11.76 -14.72
C GLU A 225 5.08 12.77 -13.70
N THR A 226 4.58 14.01 -13.77
CA THR A 226 5.01 15.13 -12.94
C THR A 226 4.05 15.41 -11.78
N VAL A 227 3.05 14.55 -11.57
CA VAL A 227 2.18 14.59 -10.39
C VAL A 227 2.59 13.48 -9.43
N GLU A 228 3.11 13.86 -8.25
CA GLU A 228 3.65 12.94 -7.24
C GLU A 228 2.74 11.73 -6.94
N SER A 229 1.45 11.98 -6.68
CA SER A 229 0.50 10.92 -6.33
C SER A 229 0.28 9.92 -7.47
N LYS A 230 0.41 10.35 -8.73
CA LYS A 230 0.29 9.50 -9.93
C LYS A 230 1.61 8.79 -10.24
N TRP A 231 2.74 9.47 -10.06
CA TRP A 231 4.08 8.90 -10.21
C TRP A 231 4.27 7.72 -9.23
N LYS A 232 3.84 7.87 -7.97
CA LYS A 232 3.85 6.79 -6.96
C LYS A 232 3.00 5.60 -7.43
N LYS A 233 1.80 5.86 -7.97
CA LYS A 233 0.92 4.81 -8.52
C LYS A 233 1.56 4.06 -9.68
N LEU A 234 2.22 4.77 -10.61
CA LEU A 234 2.96 4.15 -11.73
C LEU A 234 4.07 3.22 -11.23
N GLN A 235 4.84 3.63 -10.23
CA GLN A 235 5.86 2.78 -9.62
C GLN A 235 5.27 1.49 -9.06
N PHE A 236 4.17 1.57 -8.28
CA PHE A 236 3.53 0.37 -7.73
C PHE A 236 3.00 -0.56 -8.84
N LEU A 237 2.41 0.03 -9.89
CA LEU A 237 1.87 -0.74 -11.01
C LEU A 237 2.97 -1.42 -11.83
N HIS A 238 4.10 -0.74 -12.02
CA HIS A 238 5.30 -1.32 -12.61
C HIS A 238 5.80 -2.49 -11.78
N ILE A 239 5.99 -2.34 -10.46
CA ILE A 239 6.44 -3.44 -9.58
C ILE A 239 5.45 -4.62 -9.60
N SER A 240 4.15 -4.33 -9.63
CA SER A 240 3.11 -5.36 -9.71
C SER A 240 3.24 -6.21 -10.98
N ASN A 241 3.55 -5.59 -12.12
CA ASN A 241 3.62 -6.26 -13.42
C ASN A 241 5.02 -6.84 -13.69
N PHE A 242 6.07 -6.14 -13.28
CA PHE A 242 7.48 -6.39 -13.62
C PHE A 242 8.38 -6.25 -12.37
N PRO A 243 8.32 -7.18 -11.42
CA PRO A 243 9.07 -7.07 -10.16
C PRO A 243 10.57 -7.41 -10.26
N LYS A 244 11.07 -7.90 -11.41
CA LYS A 244 12.47 -8.29 -11.59
C LYS A 244 13.34 -7.06 -11.81
N VAL A 245 14.41 -6.92 -11.03
CA VAL A 245 15.45 -5.90 -11.21
C VAL A 245 16.81 -6.56 -11.20
N LEU A 246 17.74 -6.06 -12.02
CA LEU A 246 19.14 -6.45 -12.03
C LEU A 246 19.96 -5.41 -11.27
N CYS A 247 20.91 -5.88 -10.47
CA CYS A 247 21.84 -5.03 -9.77
C CYS A 247 22.86 -4.42 -10.75
N PRO A 248 23.01 -3.09 -10.83
CA PRO A 248 23.98 -2.49 -11.74
C PRO A 248 25.45 -2.74 -11.37
N ASN A 249 25.72 -3.20 -10.14
CA ASN A 249 27.09 -3.41 -9.65
C ASN A 249 27.58 -4.88 -9.77
N CYS A 250 26.68 -5.86 -9.60
CA CYS A 250 27.05 -7.29 -9.62
C CYS A 250 26.14 -8.16 -10.50
N GLU A 251 25.20 -7.55 -11.23
CA GLU A 251 24.26 -8.22 -12.15
C GLU A 251 23.27 -9.21 -11.50
N ASP A 252 23.34 -9.40 -10.19
CA ASP A 252 22.39 -10.23 -9.46
C ASP A 252 20.95 -9.71 -9.55
N SER A 253 20.03 -10.67 -9.55
CA SER A 253 18.61 -10.36 -9.69
C SER A 253 17.88 -10.34 -8.35
N LEU A 254 16.88 -9.47 -8.25
CA LEU A 254 16.05 -9.30 -7.06
C LEU A 254 14.57 -9.19 -7.46
N CYS A 255 13.68 -9.74 -6.64
CA CYS A 255 12.24 -9.49 -6.73
C CYS A 255 11.83 -8.31 -5.84
N PHE A 256 11.41 -7.19 -6.44
CA PHE A 256 10.93 -6.01 -5.69
C PHE A 256 9.61 -6.26 -4.92
N SER A 257 8.82 -7.26 -5.35
CA SER A 257 7.55 -7.60 -4.71
C SER A 257 7.71 -8.34 -3.37
N CYS A 258 8.67 -9.26 -3.26
CA CYS A 258 8.89 -10.09 -2.05
C CYS A 258 10.26 -9.90 -1.39
N GLY A 259 11.21 -9.23 -2.04
CA GLY A 259 12.57 -8.99 -1.52
C GLY A 259 13.52 -10.18 -1.66
N GLU A 260 13.12 -11.27 -2.31
CA GLU A 260 13.98 -12.45 -2.48
C GLU A 260 15.02 -12.27 -3.60
N SER A 261 16.25 -12.70 -3.32
CA SER A 261 17.37 -12.77 -4.25
C SER A 261 17.95 -14.20 -4.23
N PRO A 262 18.26 -14.81 -5.40
CA PRO A 262 18.01 -14.30 -6.75
C PRO A 262 16.50 -14.20 -7.08
N PHE A 263 16.17 -13.49 -8.15
CA PHE A 263 14.80 -13.41 -8.65
C PHE A 263 14.28 -14.82 -9.03
N HIS A 264 13.08 -15.15 -8.56
CA HIS A 264 12.46 -16.45 -8.80
C HIS A 264 11.78 -16.51 -10.19
N GLU A 265 12.50 -17.02 -11.18
CA GLU A 265 12.01 -17.09 -12.57
C GLU A 265 10.82 -18.05 -12.74
N ASN A 266 9.87 -17.65 -13.59
CA ASN A 266 8.73 -18.46 -14.00
C ASN A 266 7.80 -18.96 -12.88
N ILE A 267 7.95 -18.44 -11.66
CA ILE A 267 7.11 -18.77 -10.51
C ILE A 267 6.74 -17.50 -9.71
N GLY A 268 5.50 -17.40 -9.25
CA GLY A 268 5.06 -16.28 -8.41
C GLY A 268 5.61 -16.38 -6.98
N CYS A 269 5.73 -15.25 -6.27
CA CYS A 269 6.38 -15.19 -4.95
C CYS A 269 5.84 -16.24 -3.97
N SER A 270 4.52 -16.37 -3.83
CA SER A 270 3.92 -17.32 -2.87
C SER A 270 4.19 -18.78 -3.22
N LYS A 271 4.27 -19.11 -4.51
CA LYS A 271 4.62 -20.47 -4.96
C LYS A 271 6.11 -20.75 -4.78
N TYR A 272 6.96 -19.76 -5.02
CA TYR A 272 8.40 -19.86 -4.76
C TYR A 272 8.68 -20.17 -3.29
N MET A 273 8.10 -19.39 -2.37
CA MET A 273 8.26 -19.63 -0.93
C MET A 273 7.83 -21.04 -0.52
N LYS A 274 6.68 -21.52 -1.02
CA LYS A 274 6.20 -22.89 -0.78
C LYS A 274 7.17 -23.95 -1.30
N HIS A 275 7.76 -23.72 -2.47
CA HIS A 275 8.74 -24.63 -3.06
C HIS A 275 10.02 -24.71 -2.22
N ILE A 276 10.52 -23.57 -1.73
CA ILE A 276 11.68 -23.53 -0.84
C ILE A 276 11.40 -24.28 0.48
N ILE A 277 10.22 -24.11 1.07
CA ILE A 277 9.82 -24.83 2.30
C ILE A 277 9.88 -26.35 2.14
N ILE A 278 9.52 -26.86 0.95
CA ILE A 278 9.48 -28.30 0.68
C ILE A 278 10.88 -28.84 0.33
N LYS A 279 11.67 -28.07 -0.42
CA LYS A 279 12.91 -28.58 -1.04
C LYS A 279 14.18 -28.21 -0.30
N ASN A 280 14.16 -27.19 0.54
CA ASN A 280 15.35 -26.70 1.21
C ASN A 280 15.53 -27.39 2.57
N GLN A 281 16.77 -27.73 2.91
CA GLN A 281 17.14 -28.39 4.16
C GLN A 281 17.57 -27.40 5.25
N ASP A 282 17.84 -26.14 4.87
CA ASP A 282 18.14 -25.07 5.80
C ASP A 282 16.89 -24.73 6.64
N THR A 283 16.93 -25.15 7.90
CA THR A 283 15.82 -25.02 8.85
C THR A 283 15.46 -23.57 9.11
N GLU A 284 16.45 -22.67 9.14
CA GLU A 284 16.22 -21.25 9.40
C GLU A 284 15.53 -20.60 8.19
N LYS A 285 16.05 -20.87 6.99
CA LYS A 285 15.43 -20.38 5.75
C LYS A 285 14.00 -20.90 5.59
N VAL A 286 13.75 -22.18 5.88
CA VAL A 286 12.41 -22.75 5.85
C VAL A 286 11.49 -22.11 6.88
N ALA A 287 11.95 -21.89 8.12
CA ALA A 287 11.16 -21.22 9.16
C ALA A 287 10.79 -19.79 8.74
N ASN A 288 11.74 -19.03 8.20
CA ASN A 288 11.52 -17.68 7.69
C ASN A 288 10.47 -17.64 6.58
N PHE A 289 10.51 -18.57 5.62
CA PHE A 289 9.50 -18.63 4.56
C PHE A 289 8.12 -19.06 5.04
N LYS A 290 8.04 -19.99 6.00
CA LYS A 290 6.76 -20.38 6.63
C LYS A 290 6.12 -19.15 7.29
N TRP A 291 6.90 -18.46 8.12
CA TRP A 291 6.44 -17.25 8.79
C TRP A 291 5.99 -16.18 7.79
N LYS A 292 6.77 -15.92 6.73
CA LYS A 292 6.38 -14.97 5.67
C LYS A 292 5.05 -15.34 5.01
N LEU A 293 4.82 -16.61 4.69
CA LEU A 293 3.57 -17.06 4.07
C LEU A 293 2.36 -16.97 4.99
N GLU A 294 2.55 -17.19 6.28
CA GLU A 294 1.47 -17.18 7.29
C GLU A 294 1.11 -15.74 7.70
N ASN A 295 2.10 -14.85 7.78
CA ASN A 295 1.96 -13.53 8.38
C ASN A 295 1.99 -12.37 7.36
N SER A 296 2.23 -12.65 6.08
CA SER A 296 2.27 -11.61 5.05
C SER A 296 1.24 -11.82 3.94
N LYS A 297 0.67 -10.72 3.47
CA LYS A 297 -0.24 -10.67 2.31
C LYS A 297 0.16 -9.53 1.38
N ARG A 298 -0.27 -9.60 0.13
CA ARG A 298 -0.08 -8.48 -0.80
C ARG A 298 -1.10 -7.40 -0.51
N CYS A 299 -0.64 -6.16 -0.42
CA CYS A 299 -1.54 -5.01 -0.40
C CYS A 299 -2.44 -5.04 -1.67
N PRO A 300 -3.77 -4.89 -1.55
CA PRO A 300 -4.67 -4.90 -2.69
C PRO A 300 -4.38 -3.80 -3.72
N GLN A 301 -3.79 -2.68 -3.29
CA GLN A 301 -3.46 -1.54 -4.13
C GLN A 301 -2.06 -1.65 -4.75
N CYS A 302 -1.00 -1.78 -3.93
CA CYS A 302 0.38 -1.75 -4.45
C CYS A 302 0.98 -3.13 -4.75
N LYS A 303 0.31 -4.22 -4.38
CA LYS A 303 0.74 -5.62 -4.56
C LYS A 303 2.08 -6.00 -3.91
N ILE A 304 2.68 -5.11 -3.11
CA ILE A 304 3.84 -5.41 -2.28
C ILE A 304 3.38 -6.30 -1.11
N MET A 305 4.18 -7.31 -0.79
CA MET A 305 3.98 -8.14 0.39
C MET A 305 4.22 -7.30 1.65
N ILE A 306 3.21 -7.22 2.51
CA ILE A 306 3.26 -6.57 3.82
C ILE A 306 2.84 -7.57 4.90
N ASN A 307 3.31 -7.37 6.11
CA ASN A 307 2.83 -8.07 7.31
C ASN A 307 1.76 -7.23 8.02
N ARG A 308 1.04 -7.88 8.94
CA ARG A 308 0.01 -7.26 9.78
C ARG A 308 0.46 -7.32 11.24
N ASP A 309 0.24 -6.25 11.98
CA ASP A 309 0.36 -6.25 13.45
C ASP A 309 -0.82 -7.00 14.09
N GLU A 310 -0.56 -7.77 15.14
CA GLU A 310 -1.56 -8.70 15.71
C GLU A 310 -2.87 -8.00 16.14
N GLY A 311 -4.01 -8.69 16.01
CA GLY A 311 -5.29 -8.31 16.62
C GLY A 311 -6.20 -7.33 15.87
N CYS A 312 -5.75 -6.65 14.80
CA CYS A 312 -6.60 -5.71 14.06
C CYS A 312 -6.73 -6.06 12.56
N ASN A 313 -7.97 -6.25 12.09
CA ASN A 313 -8.21 -6.46 10.66
C ASN A 313 -8.10 -5.18 9.82
N LYS A 314 -8.09 -3.99 10.41
CA LYS A 314 -7.84 -2.74 9.69
C LYS A 314 -6.33 -2.58 9.50
N VAL A 315 -5.87 -2.64 8.26
CA VAL A 315 -4.46 -2.49 7.89
C VAL A 315 -4.29 -1.21 7.09
N ASP A 316 -3.37 -0.36 7.53
CA ASP A 316 -2.83 0.75 6.76
C ASP A 316 -1.54 0.26 6.09
N CYS A 317 -1.53 0.17 4.75
CA CYS A 317 -0.35 -0.29 4.03
C CYS A 317 0.78 0.74 4.17
N THR A 318 1.84 0.39 4.91
CA THR A 318 3.01 1.26 5.10
C THR A 318 3.57 1.77 3.77
N TYR A 319 3.60 0.95 2.72
CA TYR A 319 4.09 1.39 1.42
C TYR A 319 3.17 2.42 0.74
N CYS A 320 1.87 2.17 0.58
CA CYS A 320 1.03 3.02 -0.28
C CYS A 320 -0.07 3.81 0.43
N GLY A 321 -0.20 3.66 1.76
CA GLY A 321 -1.23 4.32 2.58
C GLY A 321 -2.64 3.81 2.32
N TYR A 322 -2.79 2.72 1.57
CA TYR A 322 -4.10 2.13 1.30
C TYR A 322 -4.61 1.43 2.56
N ILE A 323 -5.75 1.89 3.06
CA ILE A 323 -6.41 1.29 4.23
C ILE A 323 -7.38 0.21 3.76
N PHE A 324 -7.14 -1.03 4.19
CA PHE A 324 -7.94 -2.19 3.78
C PHE A 324 -8.13 -3.19 4.91
N CYS A 325 -9.08 -4.10 4.71
CA CYS A 325 -9.40 -5.15 5.67
C CYS A 325 -8.51 -6.39 5.40
N TRP A 326 -7.68 -6.82 6.33
CA TRP A 326 -6.77 -7.97 6.15
C TRP A 326 -7.50 -9.28 5.81
N SER A 327 -8.70 -9.48 6.38
CA SER A 327 -9.49 -10.69 6.15
C SER A 327 -10.06 -10.72 4.73
N CYS A 328 -10.71 -9.63 4.28
CA CYS A 328 -11.42 -9.60 3.01
C CYS A 328 -10.71 -8.92 1.84
N GLU A 329 -9.59 -8.23 2.08
CA GLU A 329 -8.82 -7.46 1.11
C GLU A 329 -9.59 -6.28 0.47
N GLY A 330 -10.78 -5.96 1.00
CA GLY A 330 -11.59 -4.82 0.58
C GLY A 330 -11.16 -3.50 1.22
N LYS A 331 -11.49 -2.38 0.56
CA LYS A 331 -11.25 -1.03 1.07
C LYS A 331 -11.92 -0.84 2.43
N PHE A 332 -11.20 -0.28 3.39
CA PHE A 332 -11.72 0.00 4.72
C PHE A 332 -12.41 1.37 4.72
N GLU A 333 -13.63 1.44 4.17
CA GLU A 333 -14.52 2.61 4.27
C GLU A 333 -15.59 2.40 5.34
N ASN A 334 -16.00 3.51 5.97
CA ASN A 334 -16.98 3.56 7.06
C ASN A 334 -18.26 2.77 6.70
N GLY A 335 -18.37 1.52 7.19
CA GLY A 335 -19.59 0.71 7.09
C GLY A 335 -19.44 -0.70 6.52
N ASN A 336 -18.46 -0.97 5.66
CA ASN A 336 -18.36 -2.28 4.96
C ASN A 336 -17.51 -3.33 5.70
N CYS A 337 -16.45 -2.94 6.40
CA CYS A 337 -15.66 -3.84 7.26
C CYS A 337 -15.62 -3.40 8.74
N SER A 338 -16.23 -2.27 9.08
CA SER A 338 -16.41 -1.85 10.48
C SER A 338 -17.19 -2.94 11.22
N PHE A 339 -16.65 -3.47 12.32
CA PHE A 339 -17.20 -4.58 13.12
C PHE A 339 -17.12 -5.99 12.50
N TYR A 340 -16.12 -6.30 11.66
CA TYR A 340 -15.89 -7.68 11.17
C TYR A 340 -17.05 -8.29 10.35
N ARG A 341 -17.93 -7.46 9.77
CA ARG A 341 -19.06 -7.94 8.92
C ARG A 341 -18.63 -8.84 7.77
N CYS A 342 -17.44 -8.62 7.21
CA CYS A 342 -16.91 -9.48 6.15
C CYS A 342 -16.70 -10.94 6.60
N GLU A 343 -16.39 -11.16 7.88
CA GLU A 343 -16.25 -12.48 8.49
C GLU A 343 -17.65 -13.12 8.57
N LEU A 344 -18.63 -12.36 9.08
CA LEU A 344 -20.03 -12.76 9.21
C LEU A 344 -20.64 -13.17 7.86
N ASP A 345 -20.47 -12.36 6.82
CA ASP A 345 -20.99 -12.63 5.48
C ASP A 345 -20.33 -13.84 4.83
N ARG A 346 -19.02 -14.07 5.07
CA ARG A 346 -18.33 -15.28 4.62
C ARG A 346 -18.83 -16.52 5.34
N THR A 347 -19.09 -16.46 6.64
CA THR A 347 -19.72 -17.56 7.38
C THR A 347 -21.14 -17.81 6.90
N ARG A 348 -21.99 -16.78 6.75
CA ARG A 348 -23.35 -16.93 6.22
C ARG A 348 -23.36 -17.55 4.81
N SER A 349 -22.46 -17.11 3.94
CA SER A 349 -22.29 -17.68 2.59
C SER A 349 -21.79 -19.13 2.62
N ARG A 350 -20.93 -19.50 3.57
CA ARG A 350 -20.45 -20.88 3.76
C ARG A 350 -21.54 -21.77 4.35
N VAL A 351 -22.33 -21.27 5.30
CA VAL A 351 -23.48 -21.96 5.90
C VAL A 351 -24.55 -22.18 4.83
N GLN A 352 -24.93 -21.17 4.05
CA GLN A 352 -25.88 -21.32 2.94
C GLN A 352 -25.41 -22.33 1.89
N LYS A 353 -24.11 -22.30 1.51
CA LYS A 353 -23.53 -23.31 0.61
C LYS A 353 -23.40 -24.71 1.22
N ALA A 354 -23.30 -24.80 2.55
CA ALA A 354 -23.29 -26.07 3.26
C ALA A 354 -24.72 -26.64 3.39
N GLU A 355 -25.72 -25.80 3.63
CA GLU A 355 -27.16 -26.14 3.66
C GLU A 355 -27.67 -26.54 2.27
N GLU A 356 -27.19 -25.91 1.21
CA GLU A 356 -27.45 -26.34 -0.19
C GLU A 356 -26.79 -27.68 -0.52
N LYS A 357 -25.67 -28.02 0.13
CA LYS A 357 -24.97 -29.31 -0.02
C LYS A 357 -25.51 -30.40 0.91
N GLU A 358 -26.08 -30.07 2.07
CA GLU A 358 -26.69 -31.00 3.04
C GLU A 358 -28.08 -31.50 2.59
N LYS A 359 -28.61 -31.01 1.46
CA LYS A 359 -29.68 -31.72 0.73
C LYS A 359 -29.21 -33.04 0.10
N PHE A 360 -27.92 -33.38 0.20
CA PHE A 360 -27.39 -34.70 -0.11
C PHE A 360 -26.28 -35.08 0.87
N SER A 361 -26.61 -35.95 1.82
CA SER A 361 -25.77 -36.58 2.86
C SER A 361 -25.69 -35.90 4.23
N THR A 362 -26.01 -36.69 5.25
CA THR A 362 -26.14 -36.40 6.67
C THR A 362 -24.80 -36.62 7.40
N SER A 363 -24.26 -35.59 8.08
CA SER A 363 -23.70 -35.66 9.46
C SER A 363 -22.95 -34.36 9.85
N PRO A 364 -23.14 -33.81 11.07
CA PRO A 364 -22.61 -32.51 11.44
C PRO A 364 -21.23 -32.59 12.12
N SER A 365 -20.21 -32.01 11.48
CA SER A 365 -18.91 -31.73 12.09
C SER A 365 -18.92 -30.36 12.78
N LYS A 366 -18.88 -30.36 14.12
CA LYS A 366 -18.77 -29.14 14.95
C LYS A 366 -17.37 -28.53 14.85
N THR A 367 -17.20 -27.48 14.05
CA THR A 367 -15.99 -26.65 14.07
C THR A 367 -16.23 -25.47 15.03
N LYS A 368 -15.65 -25.51 16.23
CA LYS A 368 -15.62 -24.36 17.15
C LYS A 368 -14.69 -23.29 16.58
N ALA A 369 -15.24 -22.14 16.19
CA ALA A 369 -14.46 -20.96 15.83
C ALA A 369 -13.91 -20.31 17.11
N PHE A 370 -12.62 -20.47 17.37
CA PHE A 370 -11.92 -19.62 18.32
C PHE A 370 -11.58 -18.29 17.64
N THR A 371 -11.93 -17.18 18.27
CA THR A 371 -11.41 -15.86 17.90
C THR A 371 -9.97 -15.72 18.42
N GLU A 372 -9.13 -14.95 17.71
CA GLU A 372 -7.76 -14.64 18.13
C GLU A 372 -7.76 -13.98 19.53
N LEU A 373 -6.69 -14.18 20.31
CA LEU A 373 -6.50 -13.55 21.61
C LEU A 373 -6.67 -12.03 21.49
N GLY A 374 -7.56 -11.45 22.31
CA GLY A 374 -7.86 -10.01 22.28
C GLY A 374 -8.97 -9.58 21.32
N VAL A 375 -9.50 -10.47 20.47
CA VAL A 375 -10.63 -10.18 19.58
C VAL A 375 -11.95 -10.59 20.27
N PRO A 376 -12.86 -9.65 20.59
CA PRO A 376 -14.15 -9.97 21.19
C PRO A 376 -14.97 -10.91 20.30
N ASN A 377 -15.51 -11.98 20.88
CA ASN A 377 -16.37 -12.89 20.16
C ASN A 377 -17.76 -12.25 19.94
N ILE A 378 -17.94 -11.62 18.78
CA ILE A 378 -19.17 -10.91 18.40
C ILE A 378 -20.40 -11.81 18.48
N PHE A 379 -20.29 -13.11 18.15
CA PHE A 379 -21.43 -14.04 18.25
C PHE A 379 -21.87 -14.27 19.70
N GLN A 380 -20.93 -14.42 20.63
CA GLN A 380 -21.26 -14.50 22.06
C GLN A 380 -21.86 -13.21 22.60
N ILE A 381 -21.48 -12.06 22.03
CA ILE A 381 -22.03 -10.76 22.40
C ILE A 381 -23.46 -10.62 21.85
N GLU A 382 -23.69 -10.88 20.56
CA GLU A 382 -25.02 -10.84 19.92
C GLU A 382 -26.00 -11.83 20.56
N GLU A 383 -25.55 -13.05 20.90
CA GLU A 383 -26.40 -14.05 21.58
C GLU A 383 -26.80 -13.62 23.00
N LYS A 384 -26.00 -12.78 23.66
CA LYS A 384 -26.37 -12.17 24.94
C LYS A 384 -27.36 -11.03 24.77
N PHE A 385 -27.27 -10.25 23.69
CA PHE A 385 -28.21 -9.15 23.41
C PHE A 385 -29.57 -9.62 22.87
N LEU A 386 -29.66 -10.82 22.28
CA LEU A 386 -30.93 -11.42 21.86
C LEU A 386 -31.68 -12.15 22.99
N LYS A 387 -31.08 -12.25 24.18
CA LYS A 387 -31.68 -12.86 25.39
C LYS A 387 -32.27 -11.83 26.36
N TYR A 388 -32.25 -10.56 25.98
CA TYR A 388 -32.97 -9.44 26.61
C TYR A 388 -33.81 -8.75 25.53
#